data_AF-A0AAU0RMP0-F1
#
_entry.id   AF-A0AAU0RMP0-F1
#
_cell.length_a   1.000
_cell.length_b   1.000
_cell.length_c   1.000
_cell.angle_alpha   90.00
_cell.angle_beta   90.00
_cell.angle_gamma   90.00
#
_symmetry.space_group_name_H-M   'P 1'
#
loop_
_entity.id
_entity.type
_entity.pdbx_description
1 polymer ?
#
loop_
_entity_poly.entity_id
_entity_poly.type
_entity_poly.pdbx_seq_one_letter_code
_entity_poly.pdbx_strand_id
1 'polypeptide(L)' 'MENKERAVIATSTLISSLAFYWYAQANRKSEVPYLLIGGFVGAMAAELILIKIDKRS' A
#
# COMPACT_ATOMS: atom_id res chain seq x y z
N MET A 1 -9.33 12.97 -8.85
CA MET A 1 -9.31 11.59 -8.34
C MET A 1 -10.73 11.17 -8.06
N GLU A 2 -11.21 10.22 -8.83
CA GLU A 2 -12.51 9.60 -8.63
C GLU A 2 -12.52 8.90 -7.25
N ASN A 3 -13.66 8.85 -6.55
CA ASN A 3 -13.74 8.21 -5.23
C ASN A 3 -13.29 6.73 -5.27
N LYS A 4 -13.45 6.05 -6.40
CA LYS A 4 -12.98 4.68 -6.62
C LYS A 4 -11.45 4.56 -6.59
N GLU A 5 -10.74 5.47 -7.23
CA GLU A 5 -9.27 5.47 -7.25
C GLU A 5 -8.70 5.65 -5.84
N ARG A 6 -9.29 6.60 -5.07
CA ARG A 6 -8.91 6.81 -3.68
C ARG A 6 -9.15 5.58 -2.82
N ALA A 7 -10.26 4.87 -3.03
CA ALA A 7 -10.56 3.64 -2.31
C ALA A 7 -9.55 2.52 -2.65
N VAL A 8 -9.11 2.41 -3.90
CA VAL A 8 -8.08 1.45 -4.33
C VAL A 8 -6.73 1.77 -3.68
N ILE A 9 -6.32 3.04 -3.68
CA ILE A 9 -5.08 3.47 -3.03
C ILE A 9 -5.14 3.20 -1.53
N ALA A 10 -6.24 3.57 -0.86
CA ALA A 10 -6.40 3.39 0.58
C ALA A 10 -6.39 1.91 0.99
N THR A 11 -7.13 1.06 0.28
CA THR A 11 -7.19 -0.38 0.57
C THR A 11 -5.86 -1.07 0.30
N SER A 12 -5.17 -0.74 -0.80
CA SER A 12 -3.84 -1.27 -1.11
C SER A 12 -2.79 -0.84 -0.08
N THR A 13 -2.81 0.44 0.32
CA THR A 13 -1.96 0.99 1.39
C THR A 13 -2.20 0.25 2.70
N LEU A 14 -3.47 0.05 3.07
CA LEU A 14 -3.83 -0.64 4.31
C LEU A 14 -3.36 -2.09 4.33
N ILE A 15 -3.61 -2.84 3.25
CA ILE A 15 -3.20 -4.24 3.13
C ILE A 15 -1.68 -4.36 3.18
N SER A 16 -0.96 -3.47 2.48
CA SER A 16 0.50 -3.49 2.46
C SER A 16 1.09 -3.13 3.82
N SER A 17 0.62 -2.07 4.48
CA SER A 17 1.01 -1.71 5.85
C SER A 17 0.82 -2.88 6.81
N LEU A 18 -0.30 -3.58 6.72
CA LEU A 18 -0.61 -4.70 7.61
C LEU A 18 0.27 -5.92 7.33
N ALA A 19 0.56 -6.21 6.06
CA ALA A 19 1.47 -7.28 5.69
C ALA A 19 2.90 -7.02 6.20
N PHE A 20 3.39 -5.78 6.08
CA PHE A 20 4.69 -5.38 6.59
C PHE A 20 4.75 -5.35 8.12
N TYR A 21 3.68 -4.92 8.78
CA TYR A 21 3.54 -5.02 10.24
C TYR A 21 3.65 -6.47 10.70
N TRP A 22 2.90 -7.37 10.06
CA TRP A 22 2.92 -8.78 10.42
C TRP A 22 4.30 -9.42 10.17
N TYR A 23 4.96 -9.04 9.07
CA TYR A 23 6.35 -9.43 8.80
C TYR A 23 7.32 -8.94 9.88
N ALA A 24 7.20 -7.68 10.31
CA ALA A 24 8.05 -7.12 11.35
C ALA A 24 7.84 -7.84 12.69
N GLN A 25 6.59 -8.08 13.05
CA GLN A 25 6.20 -8.80 14.26
C GLN A 25 6.75 -10.24 14.27
N ALA A 26 6.59 -10.97 13.15
CA ALA A 26 7.10 -12.34 13.02
C ALA A 26 8.63 -12.44 13.14
N ASN A 27 9.36 -11.40 12.72
CA ASN A 27 10.82 -11.35 12.77
C ASN A 27 11.37 -10.59 13.99
N ARG A 28 10.52 -10.23 14.97
CA ARG A 28 10.89 -9.41 16.14
C ARG A 28 11.62 -8.12 15.78
N LYS A 29 11.28 -7.52 14.64
CA LYS A 29 11.80 -6.23 14.18
C LYS A 29 10.91 -5.09 14.69
N SER A 30 11.41 -3.86 14.62
CA SER A 30 10.64 -2.68 14.99
C SER A 30 9.45 -2.51 14.03
N GLU A 31 8.22 -2.57 14.56
CA GLU A 31 6.98 -2.61 13.78
C GLU A 31 6.67 -1.28 13.08
N VAL A 32 6.97 -0.15 13.75
CA VAL A 32 6.69 1.21 13.28
C VAL A 32 7.35 1.54 11.93
N PRO A 33 8.69 1.38 11.76
CA PRO A 33 9.33 1.70 10.49
C PRO A 33 8.87 0.78 9.35
N TYR A 34 8.60 -0.50 9.64
CA TYR A 34 8.11 -1.43 8.63
C TYR A 34 6.68 -1.13 8.20
N LEU A 35 5.80 -0.74 9.13
CA LEU A 35 4.45 -0.27 8.81
C LEU A 35 4.49 0.96 7.90
N LEU A 36 5.35 1.94 8.19
CA LEU A 36 5.51 3.14 7.35
C LEU A 36 6.02 2.80 5.94
N ILE A 37 7.00 1.90 5.84
CA ILE A 37 7.52 1.42 4.56
C ILE A 37 6.41 0.70 3.79
N GLY A 38 5.66 -0.19 4.45
CA GLY A 38 4.55 -0.91 3.83
C GLY A 38 3.46 0.02 3.31
N GLY A 39 3.10 1.05 4.08
CA GLY A 39 2.13 2.05 3.64
C GLY A 39 2.60 2.82 2.42
N PHE A 40 3.85 3.28 2.42
CA PHE A 40 4.42 3.98 1.27
C PHE A 40 4.49 3.08 0.02
N VAL A 41 4.95 1.84 0.17
CA VAL A 41 5.06 0.87 -0.93
C VAL A 41 3.68 0.52 -1.50
N GLY A 42 2.67 0.30 -0.64
CA GLY A 42 1.30 0.02 -1.06
C GLY A 42 0.66 1.17 -1.82
N ALA A 43 0.84 2.41 -1.34
CA ALA A 43 0.34 3.60 -2.02
C ALA A 43 0.97 3.76 -3.42
N MET A 44 2.31 3.64 -3.51
CA MET A 44 3.05 3.73 -4.78
C MET A 44 2.63 2.65 -5.78
N ALA A 45 2.46 1.41 -5.31
CA ALA A 45 2.02 0.29 -6.16
C ALA A 45 0.60 0.53 -6.70
N ALA A 46 -0.32 1.04 -5.87
CA ALA A 46 -1.68 1.35 -6.29
C ALA A 46 -1.73 2.48 -7.33
N GLU A 47 -0.95 3.54 -7.14
CA GLU A 47 -0.84 4.61 -8.14
C GLU A 47 -0.30 4.11 -9.47
N LEU A 48 0.75 3.28 -9.46
CA LEU A 48 1.30 2.67 -10.67
C LEU A 48 0.28 1.79 -11.41
N ILE A 49 -0.55 1.05 -10.67
CA ILE A 49 -1.62 0.22 -11.24
C ILE A 49 -2.70 1.10 -11.85
N LEU A 50 -3.14 2.15 -11.14
CA LEU A 50 -4.15 3.09 -11.64
C LEU A 50 -3.67 3.80 -12.90
N ILE A 51 -2.42 4.29 -12.93
CA ILE A 51 -1.82 4.92 -14.13
C ILE A 51 -1.81 3.94 -15.31
N LYS A 52 -1.51 2.65 -15.08
CA LYS A 52 -1.54 1.63 -16.14
C LYS A 52 -2.94 1.30 -16.64
N ILE A 53 -3.94 1.37 -15.77
CA ILE A 53 -5.35 1.11 -16.12
C ILE A 53 -5.91 2.30 -16.90
N ASP A 54 -5.67 3.52 -16.43
CA ASP A 54 -6.11 4.76 -17.08
C ASP A 54 -5.53 4.91 -18.49
N LYS A 55 -4.24 4.60 -18.66
CA LYS A 55 -3.57 4.63 -19.97
C LYS A 55 -4.08 3.59 -20.98
N ARG A 56 -5.00 2.70 -20.58
CA ARG A 56 -5.59 1.65 -21.41
C ARG A 56 -7.06 1.92 -21.76
N SER A 57 -7.66 2.99 -21.25
CA SER A 57 -8.98 3.50 -21.67
C SER A 57 -8.86 4.55 -22.77
#